data_AF-A0A0W8FJX2-F1
#
_entry.id   AF-A0A0W8FJX2-F1
#
_cell.length_a   1.000
_cell.length_b   1.000
_cell.length_c   1.000
_cell.angle_alpha   90.00
_cell.angle_beta   90.00
_cell.angle_gamma   90.00
#
_symmetry.space_group_name_H-M   'P 1'
#
loop_
_entity.id
_entity.type
_entity.pdbx_description
1 polymer ?
#
loop_
_entity_poly.entity_id
_entity_poly.type
_entity_poly.pdbx_seq_one_letter_code
_entity_poly.pdbx_strand_id
1 'polypeptide(L)' 'MSIHHNTFECLGPWHANPIRIRGIPRDHCYIHDNWFYYTEYPPAWQVNSYGGITVERNLIGAPSGEAYRASGPIRQI' A
#
# COMPACT_ATOMS: atom_id res chain seq x y z
N MET A 1 -1.88 -12.42 8.44
CA MET A 1 -1.40 -12.02 7.09
C MET A 1 -0.74 -10.65 7.19
N SER A 2 0.33 -10.37 6.44
CA SER A 2 0.89 -9.01 6.39
C SER A 2 1.25 -8.59 4.97
N ILE A 3 1.02 -7.30 4.65
CA ILE A 3 1.40 -6.63 3.42
C ILE A 3 2.30 -5.47 3.84
N HIS A 4 3.62 -5.58 3.61
CA HIS A 4 4.58 -4.58 4.08
C HIS A 4 5.81 -4.43 3.20
N HIS A 5 6.45 -3.25 3.27
CA HIS A 5 7.68 -2.91 2.54
C HIS A 5 7.53 -3.04 1.01
N ASN A 6 6.32 -2.77 0.49
CA ASN A 6 6.06 -2.74 -0.94
C ASN A 6 5.86 -1.30 -1.43
N THR A 7 6.20 -1.07 -2.69
CA THR A 7 5.76 0.10 -3.44
C THR A 7 4.61 -0.32 -4.33
N PHE A 8 3.46 0.31 -4.16
CA PHE A 8 2.34 0.24 -5.07
C PHE A 8 2.32 1.53 -5.87
N GLU A 9 2.55 1.40 -7.17
CA GLU A 9 2.53 2.50 -8.12
C GLU A 9 1.39 2.29 -9.10
N CYS A 10 0.57 3.32 -9.33
CA CYS A 10 -0.41 3.29 -10.39
C CYS A 10 -0.42 4.62 -11.14
N LEU A 11 -0.08 4.56 -12.42
CA LEU A 11 -0.06 5.69 -13.33
C LEU A 11 -1.39 5.83 -14.13
N GLY A 12 -2.45 5.12 -13.72
CA GLY A 12 -3.84 5.24 -14.22
C GLY A 12 -4.65 3.93 -14.13
N PRO A 13 -5.98 3.91 -14.28
CA PRO A 13 -6.97 4.99 -14.18
C PRO A 13 -7.56 5.13 -12.75
N TRP A 14 -8.43 6.13 -12.57
CA TRP A 14 -9.36 6.26 -11.42
C TRP A 14 -9.96 4.88 -11.10
N HIS A 15 -9.87 4.41 -9.85
CA HIS A 15 -10.30 3.07 -9.35
C HIS A 15 -9.26 1.94 -9.26
N ALA A 16 -7.97 2.18 -9.49
CA ALA A 16 -6.96 1.20 -9.12
C ALA A 16 -6.83 1.08 -7.59
N ASN A 17 -7.39 0.03 -7.00
CA ASN A 17 -7.19 -0.29 -5.60
C ASN A 17 -6.20 -1.48 -5.48
N PRO A 18 -4.89 -1.22 -5.27
CA PRO A 18 -3.87 -2.27 -5.27
C PRO A 18 -4.11 -3.35 -4.21
N ILE A 19 -4.79 -2.99 -3.12
CA ILE A 19 -5.18 -3.93 -2.09
C ILE A 19 -6.71 -4.00 -2.03
N ARG A 20 -7.25 -5.19 -2.29
CA ARG A 20 -8.68 -5.51 -2.16
C ARG A 20 -8.86 -6.74 -1.26
N ILE A 21 -9.33 -6.52 -0.04
CA ILE A 21 -9.68 -7.56 0.92
C ILE A 21 -11.18 -7.80 0.85
N ARG A 22 -11.61 -9.04 0.62
CA ARG A 22 -13.03 -9.42 0.56
C ARG A 22 -13.39 -10.19 1.83
N GLY A 23 -14.32 -9.65 2.61
CA GLY A 23 -14.75 -10.22 3.89
C GLY A 23 -13.80 -9.90 5.05
N ILE A 24 -14.00 -10.59 6.17
CA ILE A 24 -13.11 -10.52 7.34
C ILE A 24 -11.99 -11.56 7.10
N PRO A 25 -10.71 -11.16 7.10
CA PRO A 25 -9.60 -12.10 7.07
C PRO A 25 -9.75 -13.18 8.15
N ARG A 26 -9.45 -14.44 7.80
CA ARG A 26 -9.49 -15.56 8.76
C ARG A 26 -8.60 -15.29 9.98
N ASP A 27 -7.42 -14.76 9.70
CA ASP A 27 -6.47 -14.24 10.67
C ASP A 27 -6.29 -12.75 10.43
N HIS A 28 -5.93 -12.00 11.47
CA HIS A 28 -5.71 -10.55 11.38
C HIS A 28 -4.76 -10.17 10.23
N CYS A 29 -5.11 -9.12 9.49
CA CYS A 29 -4.34 -8.59 8.37
C CYS A 29 -3.67 -7.26 8.77
N TYR A 30 -2.36 -7.19 8.62
CA TYR A 30 -1.59 -5.96 8.85
C TYR A 30 -1.15 -5.37 7.51
N ILE A 31 -1.40 -4.07 7.30
CA ILE A 31 -0.95 -3.33 6.11
C ILE A 31 -0.07 -2.18 6.61
N HIS A 32 1.25 -2.33 6.51
CA HIS A 32 2.18 -1.38 7.13
C HIS A 32 3.47 -1.17 6.36
N ASP A 33 4.11 -0.02 6.55
CA ASP A 33 5.41 0.31 5.94
C ASP A 33 5.43 0.13 4.41
N ASN A 34 4.29 0.32 3.74
CA ASN A 34 4.20 0.36 2.28
C ASN A 34 4.21 1.82 1.80
N TRP A 35 4.56 1.99 0.53
CA TRP A 35 4.34 3.24 -0.17
C TRP A 35 3.28 3.07 -1.24
N PHE A 36 2.23 3.88 -1.15
CA PHE A 36 1.17 4.01 -2.13
C PHE A 36 1.36 5.32 -2.90
N TYR A 37 1.91 5.24 -4.11
CA TYR A 37 1.93 6.39 -5.02
C TYR A 37 0.56 6.58 -5.69
N TYR A 38 -0.43 6.97 -4.86
CA TYR A 38 -1.83 7.20 -5.22
C TYR A 38 -2.30 8.50 -4.57
N THR A 39 -2.91 9.39 -5.34
CA THR A 39 -3.45 10.68 -4.86
C THR A 39 -4.96 10.80 -5.04
N GLU A 40 -5.56 9.95 -5.88
CA GLU A 40 -6.95 10.10 -6.30
C GLU A 40 -7.94 9.21 -5.55
N TYR A 41 -7.49 8.11 -4.93
CA TYR A 41 -8.36 7.17 -4.21
C TYR A 41 -7.62 6.38 -3.11
N PRO A 42 -8.28 5.98 -2.01
CA PRO A 42 -7.69 5.10 -1.01
C PRO A 42 -7.11 3.81 -1.62
N PRO A 43 -5.87 3.42 -1.27
CA PRO A 43 -5.19 2.30 -1.92
C PRO A 43 -5.57 0.92 -1.37
N ALA A 44 -6.15 0.85 -0.17
CA ALA A 44 -6.54 -0.40 0.48
C ALA A 44 -8.03 -0.41 0.82
N TRP A 45 -8.76 -1.41 0.33
CA TRP A 45 -10.21 -1.53 0.52
C TRP A 45 -10.56 -2.85 1.18
N GLN A 46 -11.52 -2.80 2.09
CA GLN A 46 -12.23 -3.98 2.57
C GLN A 46 -13.67 -3.93 2.05
N VAL A 47 -14.16 -5.02 1.45
CA VAL A 47 -15.52 -5.10 0.89
C VAL A 47 -16.24 -6.35 1.39
N ASN A 48 -17.58 -6.32 1.40
CA ASN A 48 -18.49 -7.40 1.80
C ASN A 48 -18.54 -7.76 3.30
N SER A 49 -17.59 -7.35 4.13
CA SER A 49 -17.64 -7.33 5.61
C SER A 49 -16.44 -6.52 6.14
N TYR A 50 -16.49 -6.06 7.40
CA TYR A 50 -15.45 -5.19 7.97
C TYR A 50 -14.87 -5.75 9.27
N GLY A 51 -13.55 -5.61 9.47
CA GLY A 51 -12.84 -6.04 10.67
C GLY A 51 -11.60 -6.91 10.39
N GLY A 52 -10.78 -7.14 11.41
CA GLY A 52 -9.57 -7.96 11.31
C GLY A 52 -8.46 -7.33 10.44
N ILE A 53 -8.41 -5.99 10.36
CA ILE A 53 -7.39 -5.25 9.60
C ILE A 53 -6.79 -4.15 10.48
N THR A 54 -5.47 -4.03 10.48
CA THR A 54 -4.73 -2.88 11.01
C THR A 54 -3.94 -2.22 9.89
N VAL A 55 -4.03 -0.90 9.76
CA VAL A 55 -3.32 -0.10 8.76
C VAL A 55 -2.49 0.96 9.47
N GLU A 56 -1.16 0.94 9.32
CA GLU A 56 -0.26 1.83 10.05
C GLU A 56 1.01 2.16 9.24
N ARG A 57 1.62 3.33 9.47
CA ARG A 57 2.94 3.71 8.91
C ARG A 57 3.10 3.54 7.39
N ASN A 58 2.04 3.70 6.61
CA ASN A 58 2.14 3.70 5.14
C ASN A 58 2.33 5.14 4.64
N LEU A 59 3.16 5.31 3.62
CA LEU A 59 3.29 6.57 2.88
C LEU A 59 2.23 6.60 1.78
N ILE A 60 1.48 7.71 1.65
CA ILE A 60 0.47 7.90 0.60
C ILE A 60 0.79 9.17 -0.18
N GLY A 61 0.75 9.07 -1.51
CA GLY A 61 0.95 10.18 -2.42
C GLY A 61 2.39 10.37 -2.86
N ALA A 62 2.62 11.48 -3.56
CA ALA A 62 3.94 11.85 -4.05
C ALA A 62 4.89 12.20 -2.89
N PRO A 63 6.18 11.86 -3.00
CA PRO A 63 7.14 12.23 -1.97
C PRO A 63 7.32 13.75 -2.01
N SER A 64 7.11 14.41 -0.87
CA SER A 64 7.34 15.86 -0.76
C SER A 64 8.83 16.14 -0.63
N GLY A 65 9.44 16.72 -1.66
CA GLY A 65 10.71 17.44 -1.55
C GLY A 65 12.01 16.61 -1.50
N GLU A 66 12.00 15.29 -1.67
CA GLU A 66 13.25 14.50 -1.70
C GLU A 66 13.41 13.63 -2.94
N ALA A 67 14.64 13.66 -3.48
CA ALA A 67 15.16 12.73 -4.46
C ALA A 67 15.37 11.36 -3.80
N TYR A 68 14.67 10.35 -4.31
CA TYR A 68 14.86 8.93 -4.00
C TYR A 68 16.32 8.59 -3.68
N ARG A 69 16.59 8.08 -2.48
CA ARG A 69 17.87 7.42 -2.17
C ARG A 69 17.59 6.00 -1.72
N ALA A 70 18.03 5.08 -2.57
CA ALA A 70 17.65 3.67 -2.54
C ALA A 70 18.08 2.85 -1.29
N SER A 71 18.98 3.22 -0.37
CA SER A 71 20.22 3.99 -0.42
C SER A 71 21.26 3.42 -1.39
N GLY A 72 22.23 4.21 -1.84
CA GLY A 72 23.34 3.69 -2.65
C GLY A 72 22.88 2.97 -3.92
N PRO A 73 23.77 2.32 -4.66
CA PRO A 73 23.43 1.67 -5.93
C PRO A 73 22.68 0.33 -5.70
N ILE A 74 21.53 0.12 -6.37
CA ILE A 74 20.77 -1.14 -6.38
C ILE A 74 21.59 -2.23 -7.12
N ARG A 75 21.75 -3.46 -6.57
CA ARG A 75 22.42 -4.61 -7.24
C ARG A 75 21.51 -5.84 -7.35
N GLN A 76 21.44 -6.41 -8.55
CA GLN A 76 20.73 -7.65 -8.93
C GLN A 76 21.63 -8.91 -8.75
N ILE A 77 21.02 -10.07 -8.49
CA ILE A 77 21.50 -11.43 -8.84
C ILE A 77 20.40 -12.10 -9.66
#